data_AF-A0A9D7QQM0-F1
#
_entry.id   AF-A0A9D7QQM0-F1
#
_cell.length_a   1.000
_cell.length_b   1.000
_cell.length_c   1.000
_cell.angle_alpha   90.00
_cell.angle_beta   90.00
_cell.angle_gamma   90.00
#
_symmetry.space_group_name_H-M   'P 1'
#
loop_
_entity.id
_entity.type
_entity.pdbx_description
1 polymer ?
#
loop_
_entity_poly.entity_id
_entity_poly.type
_entity_poly.pdbx_seq_one_letter_code
_entity_poly.pdbx_strand_id
1 'polypeptide(L)'
;MASPASINPRIIEGLYCEALVLSDDVRAAFALSGRLNPVPAGEDEARVAMSCEALRTTTRMMHAVAWLLNHRAFFAGELSEFQLRRHGRLADFPESEPHRMALIDAETRDLILATERFHARLKRLDNGWREREAGAPSAIAALRDRLGIVSRPN
;
A
#
# COMPACT_ATOMS: atom_id res chain seq x y z
N MET A 1 18.73 15.36 -9.06
CA MET A 1 17.48 14.56 -9.05
C MET A 1 17.77 13.34 -8.18
N ALA A 2 17.02 13.14 -7.09
CA ALA A 2 17.29 12.03 -6.16
C ALA A 2 17.02 10.69 -6.87
N SER A 3 18.01 9.79 -6.92
CA SER A 3 17.81 8.44 -7.42
C SER A 3 16.66 7.78 -6.65
N PRO A 4 15.67 7.17 -7.33
CA PRO A 4 14.57 6.53 -6.63
C PRO A 4 15.15 5.43 -5.73
N ALA A 5 14.88 5.51 -4.42
CA ALA A 5 15.34 4.52 -3.46
C ALA A 5 15.03 3.10 -4.00
N SER A 6 16.06 2.29 -4.20
CA SER A 6 15.87 0.88 -4.54
C SER A 6 15.21 0.19 -3.34
N ILE A 7 14.13 -0.56 -3.57
CA ILE A 7 13.55 -1.41 -2.52
C ILE A 7 14.66 -2.30 -1.97
N ASN A 8 14.85 -2.28 -0.66
CA ASN A 8 15.79 -3.14 0.05
C ASN A 8 15.17 -3.64 1.36
N PRO A 9 15.72 -4.70 1.97
CA PRO A 9 15.15 -5.30 3.18
C PRO A 9 14.95 -4.31 4.34
N ARG A 10 15.91 -3.40 4.55
CA ARG A 10 15.87 -2.43 5.64
C ARG A 10 14.74 -1.40 5.47
N ILE A 11 14.51 -0.94 4.24
CA ILE A 11 13.40 -0.03 3.93
C ILE A 11 12.06 -0.74 4.16
N ILE A 12 11.92 -1.99 3.70
CA ILE A 12 10.69 -2.77 3.87
C ILE A 12 10.40 -3.02 5.36
N GLU A 13 11.41 -3.39 6.15
CA GLU A 13 11.20 -3.63 7.59
C GLU A 13 10.80 -2.33 8.32
N GLY A 14 11.45 -1.20 8.01
CA GLY A 14 11.07 0.10 8.58
C GLY A 14 9.63 0.50 8.25
N LEU A 15 9.22 0.31 6.99
CA LEU A 15 7.85 0.57 6.53
C LEU A 15 6.85 -0.41 7.16
N TYR A 16 7.24 -1.66 7.40
CA TYR A 16 6.40 -2.65 8.07
C TYR A 16 6.11 -2.24 9.51
N CYS A 17 7.12 -1.82 10.26
CA CYS A 17 6.91 -1.27 11.60
C CYS A 17 6.01 -0.03 11.59
N GLU A 18 6.26 0.91 10.66
CA GLU A 18 5.43 2.10 10.47
C GLU A 18 3.97 1.74 10.18
N ALA A 19 3.74 0.74 9.32
CA ALA A 19 2.39 0.26 8.99
C ALA A 19 1.69 -0.39 10.19
N LEU A 20 2.41 -1.12 11.04
CA LEU A 20 1.83 -1.74 12.24
C LEU A 20 1.39 -0.68 13.25
N VAL A 21 2.22 0.35 13.48
CA VAL A 21 1.86 1.48 14.36
C VAL A 21 0.64 2.22 13.82
N LEU A 22 0.66 2.62 12.54
CA LEU A 22 -0.49 3.29 11.92
C LEU A 22 -1.76 2.44 11.96
N SER A 23 -1.63 1.12 11.79
CA SER A 23 -2.77 0.20 11.87
C SER A 23 -3.36 0.13 13.28
N ASP A 24 -2.52 0.23 14.31
CA ASP A 24 -2.97 0.28 15.70
C ASP A 24 -3.66 1.60 16.03
N ASP A 25 -3.10 2.73 15.58
CA ASP A 25 -3.73 4.06 15.72
C ASP A 25 -5.11 4.09 15.04
N VAL A 26 -5.20 3.56 13.81
CA VAL A 26 -6.45 3.42 13.05
C VAL A 26 -7.47 2.58 13.80
N ARG A 27 -7.02 1.46 14.37
CA ARG A 27 -7.88 0.57 15.17
C ARG A 27 -8.38 1.29 16.42
N ALA A 28 -7.52 2.02 17.13
CA ALA A 28 -7.88 2.75 18.33
C ALA A 28 -8.91 3.87 18.03
N ALA A 29 -8.66 4.68 16.99
CA ALA A 29 -9.55 5.76 16.58
C ALA A 29 -10.96 5.24 16.23
N PHE A 30 -11.06 4.23 15.36
CA PHE A 30 -12.37 3.74 14.91
C PHE A 30 -13.08 2.80 15.90
N ALA A 31 -12.36 2.17 16.85
CA ALA A 31 -13.00 1.41 17.92
C ALA A 31 -13.75 2.30 18.91
N LEU A 32 -13.26 3.52 19.15
CA LEU A 32 -13.91 4.52 20.01
C LEU A 32 -15.16 5.11 19.33
N SER A 33 -15.07 5.33 18.02
CA SER A 33 -16.17 5.78 17.16
C SER A 33 -17.39 4.84 17.12
N GLY A 34 -17.20 3.53 17.29
CA GLY A 34 -18.30 2.54 17.27
C GLY A 34 -19.20 2.52 18.51
N ARG A 35 -18.86 3.28 19.58
CA ARG A 35 -19.60 3.28 20.86
C ARG A 35 -20.67 4.37 20.98
N LEU A 36 -21.06 5.00 19.87
CA LEU A 36 -21.99 6.13 19.89
C LEU A 36 -23.43 5.68 20.24
N ASN A 37 -23.93 6.22 21.35
CA ASN A 37 -25.33 6.14 21.81
C ASN A 37 -26.33 6.55 20.70
N PRO A 38 -27.64 6.25 20.80
CA PRO A 38 -28.62 6.68 19.81
C PRO A 38 -28.78 8.20 19.82
N VAL A 39 -28.72 8.85 18.63
CA VAL A 39 -28.73 10.32 18.53
C VAL A 39 -29.54 10.79 17.31
N PRO A 40 -30.21 11.97 17.36
CA PRO A 40 -31.09 12.53 16.33
C PRO A 40 -30.54 12.59 14.89
N ALA A 41 -31.48 12.71 13.94
CA ALA A 41 -31.30 12.54 12.49
C ALA A 41 -30.12 13.29 11.82
N GLY A 42 -29.60 14.39 12.38
CA GLY A 42 -28.41 15.08 11.85
C GLY A 42 -27.08 14.38 12.16
N GLU A 43 -27.06 13.48 13.15
CA GLU A 43 -25.88 12.68 13.49
C GLU A 43 -25.75 11.39 12.66
N ASP A 44 -26.75 11.10 11.82
CA ASP A 44 -26.73 9.91 10.96
C ASP A 44 -25.71 10.08 9.82
N GLU A 45 -25.65 11.26 9.20
CA GLU A 45 -24.72 11.52 8.10
C GLU A 45 -23.26 11.50 8.55
N ALA A 46 -22.94 12.11 9.68
CA ALA A 46 -21.58 12.08 10.26
C ALA A 46 -21.16 10.65 10.65
N ARG A 47 -22.09 9.85 11.18
CA ARG A 47 -21.85 8.43 11.53
C ARG A 47 -21.61 7.57 10.29
N VAL A 48 -22.38 7.79 9.23
CA VAL A 48 -22.20 7.10 7.94
C VAL A 48 -20.86 7.51 7.33
N ALA A 49 -20.55 8.80 7.28
CA ALA A 49 -19.26 9.30 6.79
C ALA A 49 -18.09 8.65 7.55
N MET A 50 -18.15 8.67 8.88
CA MET A 50 -17.15 8.03 9.75
C MET A 50 -17.01 6.53 9.47
N SER A 51 -18.12 5.80 9.31
CA SER A 51 -18.10 4.36 9.01
C SER A 51 -17.50 4.06 7.62
N CYS A 52 -17.85 4.86 6.60
CA CYS A 52 -17.29 4.74 5.26
C CYS A 52 -15.77 4.98 5.26
N GLU A 53 -15.32 6.03 5.96
CA GLU A 53 -13.90 6.36 6.06
C GLU A 53 -13.12 5.35 6.91
N ALA A 54 -13.74 4.80 7.96
CA ALA A 54 -13.17 3.70 8.74
C ALA A 54 -12.92 2.47 7.88
N LEU A 55 -13.91 2.05 7.09
CA LEU A 55 -13.78 0.89 6.19
C LEU A 55 -12.72 1.15 5.12
N ARG A 56 -12.70 2.34 4.50
CA ARG A 56 -11.70 2.69 3.49
C ARG A 56 -10.29 2.68 4.08
N THR A 57 -10.11 3.28 5.24
CA THR A 57 -8.80 3.43 5.90
C THR A 57 -8.27 2.07 6.35
N THR A 58 -9.09 1.25 7.01
CA THR A 58 -8.70 -0.10 7.43
C THR A 58 -8.37 -1.01 6.25
N THR A 59 -9.16 -0.93 5.17
CA THR A 59 -8.89 -1.70 3.94
C THR A 59 -7.58 -1.25 3.29
N ARG A 60 -7.33 0.05 3.17
CA ARG A 60 -6.06 0.60 2.67
C ARG A 60 -4.86 0.10 3.48
N MET A 61 -4.98 0.12 4.81
CA MET A 61 -3.91 -0.36 5.70
C MET A 61 -3.71 -1.88 5.60
N MET A 62 -4.78 -2.66 5.53
CA MET A 62 -4.70 -4.11 5.32
C MET A 62 -3.91 -4.45 4.04
N HIS A 63 -4.22 -3.77 2.93
CA HIS A 63 -3.51 -3.99 1.66
C HIS A 63 -2.06 -3.50 1.71
N ALA A 64 -1.78 -2.40 2.41
CA ALA A 64 -0.42 -1.93 2.64
C ALA A 64 0.41 -2.96 3.43
N VAL A 65 -0.15 -3.52 4.50
CA VAL A 65 0.50 -4.57 5.31
C VAL A 65 0.70 -5.84 4.49
N ALA A 66 -0.30 -6.28 3.72
CA ALA A 66 -0.18 -7.45 2.85
C ALA A 66 0.93 -7.28 1.80
N TRP A 67 1.04 -6.10 1.20
CA TRP A 67 2.13 -5.78 0.26
C TRP A 67 3.49 -5.89 0.96
N LEU A 68 3.64 -5.29 2.15
CA LEU A 68 4.89 -5.35 2.92
C LEU A 68 5.26 -6.79 3.30
N LEU A 69 4.29 -7.61 3.70
CA LEU A 69 4.52 -9.02 4.01
C LEU A 69 5.00 -9.82 2.80
N ASN A 70 4.43 -9.59 1.62
CA ASN A 70 4.90 -10.24 0.39
C ASN A 70 6.35 -9.87 0.07
N HIS A 71 6.74 -8.60 0.25
CA HIS A 71 8.13 -8.18 0.07
C HIS A 71 9.07 -8.77 1.13
N ARG A 72 8.63 -8.89 2.39
CA ARG A 72 9.41 -9.58 3.44
C ARG A 72 9.63 -11.05 3.10
N ALA A 73 8.59 -11.76 2.67
CA ALA A 73 8.70 -13.15 2.24
C ALA A 73 9.66 -13.32 1.05
N PHE A 74 9.62 -12.39 0.09
CA PHE A 74 10.59 -12.37 -1.01
C PHE A 74 12.03 -12.19 -0.52
N PHE A 75 12.30 -11.23 0.35
CA PHE A 75 13.65 -11.02 0.90
C PHE A 75 14.12 -12.14 1.83
N ALA A 76 13.20 -12.90 2.43
CA ALA A 76 13.50 -14.11 3.19
C ALA A 76 13.76 -15.34 2.29
N GLY A 77 13.51 -15.23 0.98
CA GLY A 77 13.63 -16.35 0.03
C GLY A 77 12.44 -17.31 0.02
N GLU A 78 11.35 -16.98 0.73
CA GLU A 78 10.12 -17.78 0.80
C GLU A 78 9.21 -17.57 -0.41
N LEU A 79 9.37 -16.43 -1.10
CA LEU A 79 8.64 -16.08 -2.31
C LEU A 79 9.61 -15.82 -3.45
N SER A 80 9.40 -16.44 -4.61
CA SER A 80 10.17 -16.09 -5.81
C SER A 80 9.77 -14.72 -6.35
N GLU A 81 10.68 -14.06 -7.06
CA GLU A 81 10.41 -12.78 -7.74
C GLU A 81 9.20 -12.88 -8.67
N PHE A 82 9.07 -13.97 -9.42
CA PHE A 82 7.93 -14.22 -10.30
C PHE A 82 6.59 -14.25 -9.54
N GLN A 83 6.55 -14.94 -8.40
CA GLN A 83 5.34 -14.98 -7.56
C GLN A 83 5.01 -13.61 -6.97
N LEU A 84 6.03 -12.88 -6.50
CA LEU A 84 5.87 -11.50 -6.01
C LEU A 84 5.31 -10.58 -7.09
N ARG A 85 5.75 -10.69 -8.35
CA ARG A 85 5.22 -9.87 -9.44
C ARG A 85 3.75 -10.16 -9.73
N ARG A 86 3.37 -11.44 -9.72
CA ARG A 86 2.01 -11.89 -10.03
C ARG A 86 1.01 -11.53 -8.93
N HIS A 87 1.41 -11.60 -7.67
CA HIS A 87 0.48 -11.50 -6.53
C HIS A 87 0.76 -10.30 -5.59
N GLY A 88 1.92 -9.65 -5.70
CA GLY A 88 2.35 -8.57 -4.82
C GLY A 88 2.12 -7.15 -5.35
N ARG A 89 1.13 -6.95 -6.24
CA ARG A 89 0.78 -5.59 -6.70
C ARG A 89 0.01 -4.87 -5.61
N LEU A 90 0.41 -3.64 -5.31
CA LEU A 90 -0.33 -2.80 -4.38
C LEU A 90 -1.67 -2.40 -5.01
N ALA A 91 -2.76 -2.56 -4.26
CA ALA A 91 -4.08 -2.19 -4.74
C ALA A 91 -4.23 -0.67 -4.84
N ASP A 92 -5.04 -0.21 -5.79
CA ASP A 92 -5.42 1.19 -5.89
C ASP A 92 -6.65 1.45 -5.04
N PHE A 93 -6.60 2.55 -4.27
CA PHE A 93 -7.71 2.99 -3.44
C PHE A 93 -8.15 4.39 -3.86
N PRO A 94 -9.47 4.66 -3.91
CA PRO A 94 -9.95 6.01 -4.07
C PRO A 94 -9.55 6.88 -2.87
N GLU A 95 -9.33 8.16 -3.14
CA GLU A 95 -9.12 9.18 -2.12
C GLU A 95 -10.41 9.37 -1.30
N SER A 96 -10.25 9.85 -0.06
CA SER A 96 -11.39 10.23 0.78
C SER A 96 -12.16 11.42 0.20
N GLU A 97 -13.48 11.41 0.33
CA GLU A 97 -14.31 12.47 -0.26
C GLU A 97 -14.30 13.74 0.59
N PRO A 98 -14.04 14.93 0.02
CA PRO A 98 -13.88 16.17 0.79
C PRO A 98 -15.08 16.52 1.68
N HIS A 99 -16.31 16.26 1.18
CA HIS A 99 -17.53 16.52 1.94
C HIS A 99 -17.65 15.63 3.18
N ARG A 100 -17.30 14.34 3.07
CA ARG A 100 -17.30 13.40 4.20
C ARG A 100 -16.17 13.69 5.18
N MET A 101 -15.00 14.07 4.68
CA MET A 101 -13.88 14.50 5.51
C MET A 101 -14.25 15.72 6.37
N ALA A 102 -15.05 16.65 5.85
CA ALA A 102 -15.49 17.82 6.59
C ALA A 102 -16.37 17.49 7.82
N LEU A 103 -17.04 16.34 7.81
CA LEU A 103 -17.90 15.86 8.90
C LEU A 103 -17.14 15.10 10.01
N ILE A 104 -15.86 14.83 9.79
CA ILE A 104 -15.00 14.08 10.71
C ILE A 104 -14.13 15.06 11.51
N ASP A 105 -13.89 14.73 12.78
CA ASP A 105 -13.02 15.51 13.67
C ASP A 105 -11.58 15.61 13.14
N ALA A 106 -10.86 16.62 13.61
CA ALA A 106 -9.54 16.93 13.09
C ALA A 106 -8.52 15.81 13.30
N GLU A 107 -8.55 15.14 14.46
CA GLU A 107 -7.58 14.10 14.82
C GLU A 107 -7.75 12.86 13.93
N THR A 108 -8.99 12.40 13.77
CA THR A 108 -9.30 11.28 12.88
C THR A 108 -8.98 11.62 11.42
N ARG A 109 -9.24 12.86 10.98
CA ARG A 109 -8.89 13.30 9.62
C ARG A 109 -7.39 13.27 9.37
N ASP A 110 -6.59 13.75 10.33
CA ASP A 110 -5.14 13.74 10.22
C ASP A 110 -4.58 12.33 10.13
N LEU A 111 -5.16 11.39 10.89
CA LEU A 111 -4.83 9.97 10.82
C LEU A 111 -5.16 9.38 9.44
N ILE A 112 -6.36 9.66 8.90
CA ILE A 112 -6.75 9.21 7.55
C ILE A 112 -5.74 9.72 6.51
N LEU A 113 -5.41 11.01 6.54
CA LEU A 113 -4.43 11.62 5.63
C LEU A 113 -3.02 11.03 5.81
N ALA A 114 -2.62 10.67 7.04
CA ALA A 114 -1.37 9.97 7.29
C ALA A 114 -1.34 8.60 6.59
N THR A 115 -2.43 7.82 6.66
CA THR A 115 -2.53 6.55 5.92
C THR A 115 -2.52 6.73 4.40
N GLU A 116 -3.09 7.81 3.87
CA GLU A 116 -3.05 8.14 2.43
C GLU A 116 -1.62 8.43 1.97
N ARG A 117 -0.91 9.28 2.72
CA ARG A 117 0.50 9.60 2.44
C ARG A 117 1.38 8.34 2.52
N PHE A 118 1.14 7.48 3.50
CA PHE A 118 1.84 6.21 3.64
C PHE A 118 1.58 5.29 2.44
N HIS A 119 0.33 5.10 2.06
CA HIS A 119 -0.05 4.29 0.90
C HIS A 119 0.54 4.84 -0.41
N ALA A 120 0.50 6.16 -0.61
CA ALA A 120 1.10 6.82 -1.78
C ALA A 120 2.61 6.61 -1.84
N ARG A 121 3.30 6.60 -0.69
CA ARG A 121 4.73 6.26 -0.61
C ARG A 121 5.00 4.82 -1.03
N LEU A 122 4.19 3.86 -0.57
CA LEU A 122 4.29 2.46 -1.01
C LEU A 122 4.05 2.32 -2.52
N LYS A 123 3.03 3.01 -3.05
CA LYS A 123 2.70 2.98 -4.49
C LYS A 123 3.86 3.49 -5.35
N ARG A 124 4.55 4.55 -4.93
CA ARG A 124 5.76 5.04 -5.62
C ARG A 124 6.88 4.01 -5.61
N LEU A 125 7.06 3.29 -4.50
CA LEU A 125 8.06 2.22 -4.41
C LEU A 125 7.70 1.03 -5.29
N ASP A 126 6.45 0.56 -5.27
CA ASP A 126 5.96 -0.54 -6.12
C ASP A 126 6.15 -0.22 -7.61
N ASN A 127 5.77 0.99 -8.04
CA ASN A 127 5.97 1.44 -9.42
C ASN A 127 7.47 1.49 -9.79
N GLY A 128 8.31 2.11 -8.95
CA GLY A 128 9.74 2.24 -9.23
C GLY A 128 10.52 0.92 -9.21
N TRP A 129 10.00 -0.11 -8.53
CA TRP A 129 10.53 -1.47 -8.58
C TRP A 129 10.13 -2.17 -9.88
N ARG A 130 8.85 -2.07 -10.28
CA ARG A 130 8.33 -2.66 -11.53
C ARG A 130 8.93 -2.04 -12.79
N GLU A 131 9.12 -0.72 -12.81
CA GLU A 131 9.70 0.00 -13.96
C GLU A 131 11.16 -0.37 -14.21
N ARG A 132 11.96 -0.50 -13.15
CA ARG A 132 13.37 -0.92 -13.27
C ARG A 132 13.51 -2.28 -13.91
N GLU A 133 12.63 -3.22 -13.58
CA GLU A 133 12.66 -4.55 -14.16
C GLU A 133 12.10 -4.61 -15.59
N ALA A 134 11.16 -3.74 -15.97
CA ALA A 134 10.73 -3.64 -17.36
C ALA A 134 11.88 -3.24 -18.31
N GLY A 135 12.88 -2.52 -17.79
CA GLY A 135 14.12 -2.21 -18.50
C GLY A 135 15.20 -3.30 -18.44
N ALA A 136 15.03 -4.34 -17.60
CA ALA A 136 15.95 -5.47 -17.55
C ALA A 136 15.63 -6.47 -18.68
N PRO A 137 16.64 -7.10 -19.31
CA PRO A 137 16.39 -8.12 -20.33
C PRO A 137 15.53 -9.22 -19.73
N SER A 138 14.42 -9.55 -20.40
CA SER A 138 13.51 -10.62 -19.93
C SER A 138 14.30 -11.91 -19.65
N ALA A 139 13.85 -12.73 -18.68
CA ALA A 139 14.48 -14.01 -18.38
C ALA A 139 14.64 -14.90 -19.64
N ILE A 140 13.71 -14.78 -20.60
CA ILE A 140 13.77 -15.46 -21.90
C ILE A 140 14.88 -14.86 -22.79
N ALA A 141 15.03 -13.54 -22.82
CA ALA A 141 16.12 -12.88 -23.55
C ALA A 141 17.50 -13.24 -22.96
N ALA A 142 17.64 -13.23 -21.63
CA ALA A 142 18.87 -13.66 -20.96
C ALA A 142 19.16 -15.15 -21.19
N LEU A 143 18.12 -16.00 -21.23
CA LEU A 143 18.28 -17.42 -21.56
C LEU A 143 18.68 -17.63 -23.03
N ARG A 144 18.08 -16.90 -23.98
CA ARG A 144 18.43 -16.95 -25.40
C ARG A 144 19.87 -16.54 -25.65
N ASP A 145 20.32 -15.50 -24.95
CA ASP A 145 21.70 -15.02 -24.98
C ASP A 145 22.67 -16.09 -24.44
N ARG A 146 22.36 -16.70 -23.29
CA ARG A 146 23.13 -17.83 -22.72
C ARG A 146 23.15 -19.07 -23.61
N LEU A 147 22.09 -19.31 -24.38
CA LEU A 147 21.99 -20.43 -25.31
C LEU A 147 22.61 -20.14 -26.69
N GLY A 148 23.16 -18.94 -26.91
CA GLY A 148 23.79 -18.55 -28.17
C GLY A 148 22.81 -18.45 -29.34
N ILE A 149 21.50 -18.34 -29.07
CA ILE A 149 20.45 -18.24 -30.09
C ILE A 149 20.33 -16.76 -30.50
N VAL A 150 21.42 -16.22 -31.03
CA VAL A 150 21.38 -14.95 -31.77
C VAL A 150 21.03 -15.31 -33.21
N SER A 151 19.82 -14.99 -33.64
CA SER A 151 19.43 -15.07 -35.04
C SER A 151 20.44 -14.27 -35.86
N ARG A 152 21.27 -14.97 -36.65
CA ARG A 152 22.09 -14.35 -37.68
C ARG A 152 21.17 -13.58 -38.63
N PRO A 153 21.37 -12.27 -38.84
CA PRO A 153 20.70 -11.58 -39.92
C PRO A 153 21.25 -12.08 -41.27
N ASN A 154 20.35 -12.40 -42.20
CA ASN A 154 20.67 -12.51 -43.63
C ASN A 154 20.78 -11.10 -44.23
#